data_AF-A0A4U0EYD7-F1
#
_entry.id   AF-A0A4U0EYD7-F1
#
_cell.length_a   1.000
_cell.length_b   1.000
_cell.length_c   1.000
_cell.angle_alpha   90.00
_cell.angle_beta   90.00
_cell.angle_gamma   90.00
#
_symmetry.space_group_name_H-M   'P 1'
#
loop_
_entity.id
_entity.type
_entity.pdbx_description
1 polymer ?
#
loop_
_entity_poly.entity_id
_entity_poly.type
_entity_poly.pdbx_seq_one_letter_code
_entity_poly.pdbx_strand_id
1 'polypeptide(L)'
;MAGGKLSARQKMINLMYLIFIAMLALNMSKEVLSAFGLMNERLTESNQAATERNSAFMGELATKASEQPEKYQPLKEKADQISTLANDFNLYLETLKGNMTATVDDPSDYEIMDKGDYLDQNFFKGDKLKPEGEEFLNQITTFRDKVLEVLGDDPRFTEIAKDVKNKFSTDPVTNNDGNVLDWLDYHYKGFPLVASLTKMTQMQSDIKTTQSEVLGAMFTGTLSSEVSMTNYTTLLETSKSAYFNGEQFDGQIVLGRKDASTKPNRVELALDGRALNANEYSIEDGKVKLKVGTGRPGEHKITGKLIFLENGEETEVDVNQSFATVAKPNAATISADKMNVVYRGVKNPMTISFAGIADNKVVARGEGLSKTNGVGKYVMDVTRVQGREVTINVTGTLGEETVTDNAKFRIKDIPRPTGTVRGEDGTVKMQRGNLEISTIGAKLEDFDFELPLVIKSFSFKVPGQPTIAVKGNKLDSRAKQALKKAKRGSGVQIFDIDAEIRGNSSYKLKKVSPVFVELTN
;
A
#
# COMPACT_ATOMS: atom_id res chain seq x y z
N MET A 1 -67.42 22.53 -74.36
CA MET A 1 -67.39 21.27 -75.14
C MET A 1 -68.60 20.42 -74.73
N ALA A 2 -69.43 20.04 -75.72
CA ALA A 2 -70.54 19.09 -75.69
C ALA A 2 -71.60 19.19 -74.56
N GLY A 3 -72.48 20.19 -74.64
CA GLY A 3 -73.73 20.28 -73.88
C GLY A 3 -74.86 19.42 -74.46
N GLY A 4 -74.65 18.11 -74.61
CA GLY A 4 -75.72 17.19 -74.95
C GLY A 4 -76.62 16.94 -73.73
N LYS A 5 -77.95 17.05 -73.87
CA LYS A 5 -78.90 16.67 -72.82
C LYS A 5 -78.81 15.15 -72.57
N LEU A 6 -77.87 14.74 -71.73
CA LEU A 6 -77.73 13.37 -71.23
C LEU A 6 -79.06 12.92 -70.61
N SER A 7 -79.54 11.75 -71.02
CA SER A 7 -80.75 11.15 -70.44
C SER A 7 -80.58 10.97 -68.93
N ALA A 8 -81.68 11.01 -68.15
CA ALA A 8 -81.62 10.79 -66.70
C ALA A 8 -80.88 9.48 -66.33
N ARG A 9 -81.02 8.45 -67.18
CA ARG A 9 -80.28 7.19 -67.07
C ARG A 9 -78.76 7.36 -67.23
N GLN A 10 -78.31 8.12 -68.21
CA GLN A 10 -76.86 8.40 -68.39
C GLN A 10 -76.29 9.29 -67.30
N LYS A 11 -77.08 10.23 -66.74
CA LYS A 11 -76.65 10.99 -65.56
C LYS A 11 -76.48 10.10 -64.33
N MET A 12 -77.39 9.15 -64.11
CA MET A 12 -77.26 8.15 -63.04
C MET A 12 -76.05 7.23 -63.24
N ILE A 13 -75.82 6.76 -64.48
CA ILE A 13 -74.65 5.93 -64.80
C ILE A 13 -73.35 6.72 -64.58
N ASN A 14 -73.28 7.96 -65.06
CA ASN A 14 -72.09 8.81 -64.85
C ASN A 14 -71.87 9.12 -63.37
N LEU A 15 -72.93 9.34 -62.58
CA LEU A 15 -72.82 9.54 -61.14
C LEU A 15 -72.34 8.25 -60.44
N MET A 16 -72.85 7.09 -60.82
CA MET A 16 -72.39 5.80 -60.30
C MET A 16 -70.92 5.54 -60.67
N TYR A 17 -70.50 5.82 -61.90
CA TYR A 17 -69.09 5.72 -62.31
C TYR A 17 -68.20 6.70 -61.54
N LEU A 18 -68.65 7.93 -61.33
CA LEU A 18 -67.91 8.92 -60.55
C LEU A 18 -67.76 8.47 -59.10
N ILE A 19 -68.84 7.95 -58.49
CA ILE A 19 -68.82 7.39 -57.14
C ILE A 19 -67.95 6.13 -57.07
N PHE A 20 -67.97 5.26 -58.09
CA PHE A 20 -67.18 4.04 -58.13
C PHE A 20 -65.68 4.32 -58.33
N ILE A 21 -65.34 5.28 -59.20
CA ILE A 21 -63.97 5.76 -59.38
C ILE A 21 -63.50 6.47 -58.09
N ALA A 22 -64.35 7.27 -57.46
CA ALA A 22 -64.04 7.89 -56.16
C ALA A 22 -63.83 6.83 -55.07
N MET A 23 -64.67 5.77 -55.00
CA MET A 23 -64.50 4.67 -54.05
C MET A 23 -63.21 3.86 -54.32
N LEU A 24 -62.90 3.56 -55.59
CA LEU A 24 -61.64 2.90 -55.96
C LEU A 24 -60.41 3.77 -55.67
N ALA A 25 -60.53 5.10 -55.78
CA ALA A 25 -59.45 6.02 -55.47
C ALA A 25 -59.28 6.27 -53.96
N LEU A 26 -60.33 6.04 -53.16
CA LEU A 26 -60.29 6.16 -51.70
C LEU A 26 -59.71 4.91 -51.03
N ASN A 27 -59.79 3.75 -51.68
CA ASN A 27 -59.23 2.52 -51.16
C ASN A 27 -57.74 2.39 -51.53
N MET A 28 -56.91 2.05 -50.55
CA MET A 28 -55.49 1.76 -50.75
C MET A 28 -55.29 0.54 -51.66
N SER A 29 -54.19 0.50 -52.42
CA SER A 29 -53.88 -0.68 -53.24
C SER A 29 -53.52 -1.88 -52.35
N LYS A 30 -53.94 -3.07 -52.76
CA LYS A 30 -53.71 -4.33 -52.02
C LYS A 30 -52.23 -4.60 -51.80
N GLU A 31 -51.38 -4.27 -52.78
CA GLU A 31 -49.94 -4.42 -52.69
C GLU A 31 -49.33 -3.54 -51.59
N VAL A 32 -49.89 -2.34 -51.37
CA VAL A 32 -49.45 -1.43 -50.30
C VAL A 32 -49.83 -1.99 -48.93
N LEU A 33 -51.03 -2.55 -48.77
CA LEU A 33 -51.47 -3.19 -47.52
C LEU A 33 -50.59 -4.40 -47.17
N SER A 34 -50.31 -5.26 -48.15
CA SER A 34 -49.40 -6.40 -47.99
C SER A 34 -47.97 -5.96 -47.61
N ALA A 35 -47.49 -4.83 -48.15
CA ALA A 35 -46.20 -4.28 -47.76
C ALA A 35 -46.17 -3.81 -46.28
N PHE A 36 -47.25 -3.21 -45.78
CA PHE A 36 -47.38 -2.87 -44.35
C PHE A 36 -47.41 -4.11 -43.46
N GLY A 37 -48.08 -5.18 -43.91
CA GLY A 37 -48.07 -6.48 -43.24
C GLY A 37 -46.67 -7.09 -43.12
N LEU A 38 -45.93 -7.17 -44.22
CA LEU A 38 -44.54 -7.64 -44.23
C LEU A 38 -43.62 -6.78 -43.35
N MET A 39 -43.85 -5.46 -43.31
CA MET A 39 -43.12 -4.57 -42.41
C MET A 39 -43.44 -4.86 -40.94
N ASN A 40 -44.71 -5.10 -40.63
CA ASN A 40 -45.16 -5.46 -39.28
C ASN A 40 -44.54 -6.79 -38.81
N GLU A 41 -44.48 -7.80 -39.67
CA GLU A 41 -43.82 -9.08 -39.37
C GLU A 41 -42.34 -8.88 -39.04
N ARG A 42 -41.60 -8.15 -39.88
CA ARG A 42 -40.18 -7.87 -39.64
C ARG A 42 -39.94 -7.07 -38.36
N LEU A 43 -40.80 -6.10 -38.06
CA LEU A 43 -40.72 -5.35 -36.81
C LEU A 43 -41.01 -6.26 -35.61
N THR A 44 -41.96 -7.19 -35.73
CA THR A 44 -42.27 -8.16 -34.68
C THR A 44 -41.08 -9.09 -34.40
N GLU A 45 -40.44 -9.63 -35.45
CA GLU A 45 -39.20 -10.42 -35.32
C GLU A 45 -38.08 -9.61 -34.66
N SER A 46 -37.90 -8.35 -35.09
CA SER A 46 -36.92 -7.43 -34.49
C SER A 46 -37.21 -7.16 -33.01
N ASN A 47 -38.48 -6.99 -32.65
CA ASN A 47 -38.91 -6.74 -31.27
C ASN A 47 -38.68 -7.97 -30.37
N GLN A 48 -38.86 -9.18 -30.91
CA GLN A 48 -38.51 -10.42 -30.20
C GLN A 48 -37.01 -10.48 -29.94
N ALA A 49 -36.18 -10.26 -30.96
CA ALA A 49 -34.73 -10.26 -30.82
C ALA A 49 -34.24 -9.19 -29.82
N ALA A 50 -34.83 -8.00 -29.84
CA ALA A 50 -34.54 -6.93 -28.89
C ALA A 50 -34.96 -7.31 -27.46
N THR A 51 -36.07 -8.03 -27.29
CA THR A 51 -36.53 -8.52 -25.98
C THR A 51 -35.56 -9.54 -25.39
N GLU A 52 -35.09 -10.50 -26.20
CA GLU A 52 -34.09 -11.48 -25.80
C GLU A 52 -32.77 -10.80 -25.40
N ARG A 53 -32.32 -9.82 -26.19
CA ARG A 53 -31.12 -9.03 -25.90
C ARG A 53 -31.25 -8.24 -24.59
N ASN A 54 -32.36 -7.54 -24.38
CA ASN A 54 -32.59 -6.77 -23.15
C ASN A 54 -32.65 -7.67 -21.93
N SER A 55 -33.27 -8.85 -22.05
CA SER A 55 -33.33 -9.84 -20.97
C SER A 55 -31.94 -10.36 -20.61
N ALA A 56 -31.08 -10.62 -21.61
CA ALA A 56 -29.69 -10.99 -21.38
C ALA A 56 -28.90 -9.89 -20.65
N PHE A 57 -29.02 -8.63 -21.08
CA PHE A 57 -28.38 -7.50 -20.40
C PHE A 57 -28.84 -7.32 -18.95
N MET A 58 -30.14 -7.49 -18.69
CA MET A 58 -30.68 -7.44 -17.33
C MET A 58 -30.12 -8.57 -16.46
N GLY A 59 -29.99 -9.77 -17.02
CA GLY A 59 -29.37 -10.91 -16.34
C GLY A 59 -27.91 -10.65 -15.99
N GLU A 60 -27.12 -10.13 -16.93
CA GLU A 60 -25.72 -9.75 -16.70
C GLU A 60 -25.60 -8.66 -15.65
N LEU A 61 -26.45 -7.64 -15.70
CA LEU A 61 -26.48 -6.56 -14.71
C LEU A 61 -26.82 -7.08 -13.32
N ALA A 62 -27.72 -8.05 -13.20
CA ALA A 62 -28.05 -8.70 -11.94
C ALA A 62 -26.86 -9.49 -11.37
N THR A 63 -26.14 -10.23 -12.21
CA THR A 63 -24.89 -10.91 -11.81
C THR A 63 -23.85 -9.89 -11.32
N LYS A 64 -23.62 -8.81 -12.07
CA LYS A 64 -22.67 -7.76 -11.68
C LYS A 64 -23.09 -7.02 -10.40
N ALA A 65 -24.38 -6.81 -10.18
CA ALA A 65 -24.91 -6.27 -8.93
C ALA A 65 -24.68 -7.19 -7.73
N SER A 66 -24.70 -8.51 -7.93
CA SER A 66 -24.38 -9.48 -6.87
C SER A 66 -22.88 -9.50 -6.54
N GLU A 67 -22.02 -9.31 -7.55
CA GLU A 67 -20.56 -9.29 -7.42
C GLU A 67 -20.06 -7.98 -6.80
N GLN A 68 -20.59 -6.84 -7.26
CA GLN A 68 -20.16 -5.49 -6.90
C GLN A 68 -21.37 -4.60 -6.57
N PRO A 69 -22.04 -4.82 -5.43
CA PRO A 69 -23.31 -4.18 -5.09
C PRO A 69 -23.19 -2.66 -4.99
N GLU A 70 -22.14 -2.13 -4.36
CA GLU A 70 -21.97 -0.67 -4.20
C GLU A 70 -21.96 0.09 -5.55
N LYS A 71 -21.61 -0.60 -6.64
CA LYS A 71 -21.47 -0.01 -7.96
C LYS A 71 -22.65 -0.29 -8.89
N TYR A 72 -23.07 -1.55 -8.97
CA TYR A 72 -24.06 -1.99 -9.95
C TYR A 72 -25.48 -2.04 -9.38
N GLN A 73 -25.67 -2.01 -8.06
CA GLN A 73 -27.01 -1.99 -7.46
C GLN A 73 -27.82 -0.74 -7.85
N PRO A 74 -27.28 0.50 -7.81
CA PRO A 74 -28.03 1.68 -8.25
C PRO A 74 -28.38 1.65 -9.74
N LEU A 75 -27.53 1.03 -10.56
CA LEU A 75 -27.76 0.87 -11.99
C LEU A 75 -28.84 -0.16 -12.26
N LYS A 76 -28.80 -1.29 -11.53
CA LYS A 76 -29.84 -2.32 -11.56
C LYS A 76 -31.20 -1.75 -11.18
N GLU A 77 -31.28 -0.93 -10.13
CA GLU A 77 -32.54 -0.29 -9.71
C GLU A 77 -33.12 0.61 -10.81
N LYS A 78 -32.29 1.42 -11.47
CA LYS A 78 -32.72 2.22 -12.63
C LYS A 78 -33.15 1.36 -13.81
N ALA A 79 -32.38 0.32 -14.11
CA ALA A 79 -32.67 -0.60 -15.21
C ALA A 79 -33.99 -1.38 -14.97
N ASP A 80 -34.23 -1.82 -13.73
CA ASP A 80 -35.47 -2.48 -13.31
C ASP A 80 -36.67 -1.53 -13.48
N GLN A 81 -36.55 -0.26 -13.06
CA GLN A 81 -37.60 0.75 -13.27
C GLN A 81 -37.93 0.95 -14.75
N ILE A 82 -36.92 1.11 -15.60
CA ILE A 82 -37.13 1.29 -17.06
C ILE A 82 -37.73 0.02 -17.67
N SER A 83 -37.29 -1.16 -17.23
CA SER A 83 -37.84 -2.44 -17.69
C SER A 83 -39.32 -2.58 -17.33
N THR A 84 -39.71 -2.22 -16.11
CA THR A 84 -41.12 -2.19 -15.70
C THR A 84 -41.94 -1.24 -16.57
N LEU A 85 -41.49 0.01 -16.75
CA LEU A 85 -42.18 1.00 -17.58
C LEU A 85 -42.32 0.53 -19.04
N ALA A 86 -41.25 -0.06 -19.60
CA ALA A 86 -41.24 -0.60 -20.95
C ALA A 86 -42.19 -1.79 -21.10
N ASN A 87 -42.23 -2.69 -20.11
CA ASN A 87 -43.11 -3.86 -20.14
C ASN A 87 -44.57 -3.47 -19.98
N ASP A 88 -44.89 -2.56 -19.05
CA ASP A 88 -46.25 -2.07 -18.82
C ASP A 88 -46.81 -1.42 -20.10
N PHE A 89 -46.04 -0.52 -20.72
CA PHE A 89 -46.47 0.15 -21.94
C PHE A 89 -46.54 -0.83 -23.13
N ASN A 90 -45.58 -1.74 -23.26
CA ASN A 90 -45.62 -2.76 -24.32
C ASN A 90 -46.82 -3.71 -24.17
N LEU A 91 -47.18 -4.11 -22.95
CA LEU A 91 -48.36 -4.94 -22.67
C LEU A 91 -49.67 -4.23 -23.02
N TYR A 92 -49.75 -2.93 -22.75
CA TYR A 92 -50.87 -2.11 -23.20
C TYR A 92 -50.99 -2.09 -24.73
N LEU A 93 -49.87 -1.88 -25.44
CA LEU A 93 -49.84 -1.93 -26.91
C LEU A 93 -50.20 -3.32 -27.46
N GLU A 94 -49.71 -4.41 -26.87
CA GLU A 94 -50.11 -5.77 -27.27
C GLU A 94 -51.61 -6.02 -27.09
N THR A 95 -52.17 -5.58 -25.95
CA THR A 95 -53.61 -5.72 -25.68
C THR A 95 -54.43 -4.94 -26.71
N LEU A 96 -54.02 -3.71 -27.03
CA LEU A 96 -54.69 -2.87 -28.01
C LEU A 96 -54.63 -3.47 -29.42
N LYS A 97 -53.45 -3.93 -29.86
CA LYS A 97 -53.28 -4.64 -31.14
C LYS A 97 -54.12 -5.92 -31.19
N GLY A 98 -54.16 -6.70 -30.11
CA GLY A 98 -54.97 -7.91 -30.03
C GLY A 98 -56.46 -7.63 -30.21
N ASN A 99 -56.97 -6.57 -29.57
CA ASN A 99 -58.35 -6.13 -29.75
C ASN A 99 -58.63 -5.62 -31.18
N MET A 100 -57.65 -4.97 -31.82
CA MET A 100 -57.74 -4.56 -33.23
C MET A 100 -57.85 -5.78 -34.15
N THR A 101 -56.96 -6.76 -34.01
CA THR A 101 -56.94 -7.96 -34.86
C THR A 101 -58.13 -8.88 -34.63
N ALA A 102 -58.79 -8.83 -33.47
CA ALA A 102 -60.01 -9.60 -33.19
C ALA A 102 -61.22 -9.15 -34.02
N THR A 103 -61.13 -8.01 -34.72
CA THR A 103 -62.20 -7.50 -35.59
C THR A 103 -62.18 -8.10 -37.01
N VAL A 104 -61.14 -8.87 -37.36
CA VAL A 104 -60.98 -9.50 -38.68
C VAL A 104 -61.00 -11.02 -38.59
N ASP A 105 -61.52 -11.67 -39.64
CA ASP A 105 -61.66 -13.14 -39.69
C ASP A 105 -60.30 -13.87 -39.80
N ASP A 106 -59.38 -13.33 -40.59
CA ASP A 106 -58.01 -13.83 -40.73
C ASP A 106 -56.98 -12.71 -40.46
N PRO A 107 -56.34 -12.70 -39.28
CA PRO A 107 -55.30 -11.73 -38.93
C PRO A 107 -54.04 -11.80 -39.79
N SER A 108 -53.86 -12.84 -40.62
CA SER A 108 -52.73 -12.97 -41.55
C SER A 108 -53.04 -12.45 -42.96
N ASP A 109 -54.32 -12.18 -43.26
CA ASP A 109 -54.71 -11.53 -44.50
C ASP A 109 -54.72 -10.00 -44.33
N TYR A 110 -53.62 -9.36 -44.73
CA TYR A 110 -53.48 -7.90 -44.61
C TYR A 110 -54.32 -7.12 -45.62
N GLU A 111 -54.80 -7.76 -46.69
CA GLU A 111 -55.58 -7.07 -47.73
C GLU A 111 -57.00 -6.72 -47.27
N ILE A 112 -57.52 -7.42 -46.24
CA ILE A 112 -58.83 -7.15 -45.63
C ILE A 112 -58.77 -6.12 -44.49
N MET A 113 -57.57 -5.64 -44.14
CA MET A 113 -57.30 -4.67 -43.07
C MET A 113 -57.25 -3.21 -43.59
N ASP A 114 -58.06 -2.89 -44.59
CA ASP A 114 -58.04 -1.60 -45.29
C ASP A 114 -58.82 -0.48 -44.57
N LYS A 115 -59.61 -0.81 -43.55
CA LYS A 115 -60.48 0.13 -42.81
C LYS A 115 -59.88 0.60 -41.50
N GLY A 116 -60.21 1.83 -41.10
CA GLY A 116 -59.83 2.44 -39.81
C GLY A 116 -60.92 2.38 -38.73
N ASP A 117 -62.08 1.77 -39.03
CA ASP A 117 -63.31 1.88 -38.24
C ASP A 117 -63.14 1.58 -36.75
N TYR A 118 -62.31 0.60 -36.39
CA TYR A 118 -62.10 0.23 -34.99
C TYR A 118 -61.49 1.38 -34.18
N LEU A 119 -60.37 1.95 -34.63
CA LEU A 119 -59.72 3.04 -33.91
C LEU A 119 -60.55 4.32 -34.00
N ASP A 120 -61.19 4.57 -35.14
CA ASP A 120 -62.07 5.72 -35.31
C ASP A 120 -63.23 5.71 -34.30
N GLN A 121 -63.83 4.54 -34.03
CA GLN A 121 -64.91 4.40 -33.05
C GLN A 121 -64.42 4.29 -31.60
N ASN A 122 -63.22 3.74 -31.40
CA ASN A 122 -62.66 3.51 -30.07
C ASN A 122 -62.00 4.76 -29.49
N PHE A 123 -61.30 5.55 -30.31
CA PHE A 123 -60.59 6.75 -29.86
C PHE A 123 -61.39 8.04 -30.03
N PHE A 124 -62.34 8.10 -30.97
CA PHE A 124 -63.01 9.34 -31.32
C PHE A 124 -64.54 9.27 -31.19
N LYS A 125 -65.13 10.41 -30.83
CA LYS A 125 -66.57 10.67 -30.85
C LYS A 125 -66.82 11.95 -31.64
N GLY A 126 -66.85 11.82 -32.97
CA GLY A 126 -66.81 12.97 -33.87
C GLY A 126 -65.43 13.64 -33.81
N ASP A 127 -65.38 14.95 -33.55
CA ASP A 127 -64.13 15.70 -33.42
C ASP A 127 -63.58 15.75 -31.98
N LYS A 128 -64.11 14.93 -31.06
CA LYS A 128 -63.63 14.84 -29.67
C LYS A 128 -63.03 13.47 -29.37
N LEU A 129 -61.99 13.47 -28.54
CA LEU A 129 -61.39 12.25 -27.99
C LEU A 129 -62.34 11.56 -26.98
N LYS A 130 -62.32 10.23 -27.00
CA LYS A 130 -62.93 9.37 -25.98
C LYS A 130 -61.91 9.06 -24.87
N PRO A 131 -62.37 8.56 -23.69
CA PRO A 131 -61.46 8.15 -22.62
C PRO A 131 -60.36 7.18 -23.06
N GLU A 132 -60.66 6.29 -23.99
CA GLU A 132 -59.69 5.31 -24.51
C GLU A 132 -58.59 5.97 -25.35
N GLY A 133 -58.90 7.04 -26.09
CA GLY A 133 -57.92 7.83 -26.84
C GLY A 133 -57.06 8.72 -25.93
N GLU A 134 -57.65 9.27 -24.86
CA GLU A 134 -56.90 9.97 -23.82
C GLU A 134 -55.97 9.01 -23.07
N GLU A 135 -56.43 7.79 -22.77
CA GLU A 135 -55.60 6.77 -22.13
C GLU A 135 -54.39 6.39 -23.00
N PHE A 136 -54.56 6.23 -24.32
CA PHE A 136 -53.45 5.95 -25.22
C PHE A 136 -52.38 7.05 -25.19
N LEU A 137 -52.79 8.32 -25.24
CA LEU A 137 -51.88 9.47 -25.13
C LEU A 137 -51.22 9.55 -23.75
N ASN A 138 -51.97 9.24 -22.70
CA ASN A 138 -51.46 9.22 -21.32
C ASN A 138 -50.42 8.12 -21.14
N GLN A 139 -50.58 6.94 -21.73
CA GLN A 139 -49.60 5.87 -21.67
C GLN A 139 -48.28 6.27 -22.35
N ILE A 140 -48.34 6.89 -23.54
CA ILE A 140 -47.16 7.42 -24.25
C ILE A 140 -46.46 8.49 -23.39
N THR A 141 -47.24 9.45 -22.89
CA THR A 141 -46.74 10.58 -22.09
C THR A 141 -46.12 10.09 -20.78
N THR A 142 -46.78 9.14 -20.10
CA THR A 142 -46.31 8.54 -18.86
C THR A 142 -45.01 7.78 -19.07
N PHE A 143 -44.90 7.00 -20.14
CA PHE A 143 -43.65 6.30 -20.48
C PHE A 143 -42.53 7.31 -20.73
N ARG A 144 -42.76 8.31 -21.58
CA ARG A 144 -41.78 9.36 -21.88
C ARG A 144 -41.30 10.07 -20.61
N ASP A 145 -42.24 10.61 -19.83
CA ASP A 145 -41.90 11.48 -18.71
C ASP A 145 -41.24 10.71 -17.56
N LYS A 146 -41.73 9.50 -17.26
CA LYS A 146 -41.11 8.64 -16.23
C LYS A 146 -39.74 8.11 -16.66
N VAL A 147 -39.56 7.74 -17.94
CA VAL A 147 -38.23 7.34 -18.43
C VAL A 147 -37.26 8.51 -18.31
N LEU A 148 -37.66 9.72 -18.71
CA LEU A 148 -36.83 10.93 -18.54
C LEU A 148 -36.49 11.20 -17.07
N GLU A 149 -37.42 11.00 -16.15
CA GLU A 149 -37.18 11.12 -14.70
C GLU A 149 -36.13 10.12 -14.20
N VAL A 150 -36.20 8.85 -14.63
CA VAL A 150 -35.24 7.81 -14.23
C VAL A 150 -33.83 8.06 -14.81
N LEU A 151 -33.76 8.54 -16.05
CA LEU A 151 -32.50 8.93 -16.69
C LEU A 151 -31.87 10.11 -15.96
N GLY A 152 -32.66 11.11 -15.57
CA GLY A 152 -32.22 12.32 -14.88
C GLY A 152 -31.21 13.13 -15.69
N ASP A 153 -30.45 14.00 -15.01
CA ASP A 153 -29.44 14.89 -15.63
C ASP A 153 -28.08 14.21 -15.85
N ASP A 154 -28.05 12.89 -16.01
CA ASP A 154 -26.80 12.17 -16.22
C ASP A 154 -26.25 12.43 -17.64
N PRO A 155 -25.01 12.95 -17.78
CA PRO A 155 -24.41 13.20 -19.08
C PRO A 155 -24.37 11.96 -20.00
N ARG A 156 -24.36 10.76 -19.42
CA ARG A 156 -24.35 9.48 -20.15
C ARG A 156 -25.64 9.23 -20.93
N PHE A 157 -26.75 9.81 -20.49
CA PHE A 157 -28.08 9.57 -21.05
C PHE A 157 -28.62 10.77 -21.85
N THR A 158 -27.85 11.84 -22.03
CA THR A 158 -28.35 13.09 -22.65
C THR A 158 -28.90 12.88 -24.06
N GLU A 159 -28.17 12.17 -24.92
CA GLU A 159 -28.65 11.90 -26.29
C GLU A 159 -29.85 10.94 -26.30
N ILE A 160 -29.88 9.96 -25.38
CA ILE A 160 -31.00 9.01 -25.26
C ILE A 160 -32.25 9.74 -24.76
N ALA A 161 -32.12 10.61 -23.76
CA ALA A 161 -33.22 11.43 -23.25
C ALA A 161 -33.80 12.33 -24.35
N LYS A 162 -32.95 12.92 -25.19
CA LYS A 162 -33.39 13.70 -26.35
C LYS A 162 -34.13 12.83 -27.37
N ASP A 163 -33.63 11.63 -27.64
CA ASP A 163 -34.26 10.69 -28.57
C ASP A 163 -35.62 10.20 -28.05
N VAL A 164 -35.72 9.83 -26.77
CA VAL A 164 -36.99 9.49 -26.10
C VAL A 164 -37.99 10.62 -26.19
N LYS A 165 -37.56 11.86 -25.94
CA LYS A 165 -38.43 13.04 -26.06
C LYS A 165 -38.98 13.22 -27.48
N ASN A 166 -38.16 12.95 -28.50
CA ASN A 166 -38.56 13.09 -29.90
C ASN A 166 -39.46 11.93 -30.36
N LYS A 167 -39.08 10.68 -30.07
CA LYS A 167 -39.82 9.48 -30.51
C LYS A 167 -41.20 9.37 -29.87
N PHE A 168 -41.33 9.78 -28.61
CA PHE A 168 -42.59 9.73 -27.85
C PHE A 168 -43.22 11.12 -27.65
N SER A 169 -42.92 12.09 -28.52
CA SER A 169 -43.64 13.37 -28.51
C SER A 169 -45.08 13.16 -28.99
N THR A 170 -46.00 13.75 -28.25
CA THR A 170 -47.45 13.78 -28.52
C THR A 170 -47.90 15.20 -28.90
N ASP A 171 -46.96 16.06 -29.29
CA ASP A 171 -47.24 17.45 -29.66
C ASP A 171 -48.02 17.54 -30.99
N PRO A 172 -48.87 18.56 -31.18
CA PRO A 172 -49.63 18.74 -32.42
C PRO A 172 -48.73 18.84 -33.66
N VAL A 173 -49.17 18.25 -34.77
CA VAL A 173 -48.42 18.17 -36.03
C VAL A 173 -49.05 19.08 -37.08
N THR A 174 -48.23 19.84 -37.80
CA THR A 174 -48.70 20.64 -38.94
C THR A 174 -48.62 19.80 -40.22
N ASN A 175 -49.75 19.62 -40.89
CA ASN A 175 -49.79 18.89 -42.16
C ASN A 175 -49.28 19.75 -43.34
N ASN A 176 -49.16 19.14 -44.54
CA ASN A 176 -48.72 19.86 -45.74
C ASN A 176 -49.66 21.00 -46.17
N ASP A 177 -50.92 20.98 -45.72
CA ASP A 177 -51.91 22.02 -46.00
C ASP A 177 -51.85 23.19 -45.00
N GLY A 178 -50.92 23.16 -44.03
CA GLY A 178 -50.74 24.19 -43.01
C GLY A 178 -51.70 24.10 -41.82
N ASN A 179 -52.50 23.03 -41.72
CA ASN A 179 -53.41 22.81 -40.60
C ASN A 179 -52.66 22.13 -39.44
N VAL A 180 -52.84 22.67 -38.23
CA VAL A 180 -52.36 22.05 -36.99
C VAL A 180 -53.39 21.01 -36.56
N LEU A 181 -52.98 19.75 -36.55
CA LEU A 181 -53.79 18.61 -36.13
C LEU A 181 -53.23 18.04 -34.82
N ASP A 182 -54.12 17.58 -33.95
CA ASP A 182 -53.71 16.82 -32.77
C ASP A 182 -52.96 15.55 -33.19
N TRP A 183 -51.99 15.13 -32.39
CA TRP A 183 -51.10 14.03 -32.74
C TRP A 183 -51.86 12.72 -33.04
N LEU A 184 -52.89 12.40 -32.25
CA LEU A 184 -53.69 11.20 -32.45
C LEU A 184 -54.51 11.26 -33.75
N ASP A 185 -55.07 12.43 -34.07
CA ASP A 185 -55.81 12.66 -35.33
C ASP A 185 -54.87 12.48 -36.52
N TYR A 186 -53.67 13.06 -36.48
CA TYR A 186 -52.71 12.97 -37.58
C TYR A 186 -52.16 11.55 -37.80
N HIS A 187 -51.98 10.77 -36.73
CA HIS A 187 -51.32 9.46 -36.83
C HIS A 187 -52.29 8.27 -36.98
N TYR A 188 -53.54 8.35 -36.50
CA TYR A 188 -54.43 7.19 -36.40
C TYR A 188 -55.84 7.40 -36.96
N LYS A 189 -56.35 8.64 -37.08
CA LYS A 189 -57.72 8.88 -37.56
C LYS A 189 -57.84 8.59 -39.06
N GLY A 190 -58.76 7.69 -39.42
CA GLY A 190 -58.98 7.26 -40.80
C GLY A 190 -57.83 6.43 -41.42
N PHE A 191 -56.84 6.00 -40.63
CA PHE A 191 -55.77 5.13 -41.13
C PHE A 191 -56.25 3.68 -41.23
N PRO A 192 -55.84 2.92 -42.27
CA PRO A 192 -56.10 1.49 -42.35
C PRO A 192 -55.61 0.74 -41.10
N LEU A 193 -56.31 -0.33 -40.73
CA LEU A 193 -55.99 -1.13 -39.55
C LEU A 193 -54.55 -1.65 -39.59
N VAL A 194 -54.10 -2.17 -40.74
CA VAL A 194 -52.72 -2.68 -40.90
C VAL A 194 -51.69 -1.58 -40.69
N ALA A 195 -51.92 -0.36 -41.19
CA ALA A 195 -51.00 0.75 -41.01
C ALA A 195 -50.91 1.18 -39.54
N SER A 196 -52.04 1.18 -38.84
CA SER A 196 -52.10 1.48 -37.40
C SER A 196 -51.41 0.40 -36.57
N LEU A 197 -51.59 -0.88 -36.91
CA LEU A 197 -50.87 -2.00 -36.31
C LEU A 197 -49.37 -1.85 -36.49
N THR A 198 -48.89 -1.61 -37.72
CA THR A 198 -47.46 -1.42 -38.00
C THR A 198 -46.88 -0.24 -37.20
N LYS A 199 -47.62 0.88 -37.07
CA LYS A 199 -47.18 2.03 -36.24
C LYS A 199 -47.07 1.67 -34.77
N MET A 200 -48.01 0.91 -34.21
CA MET A 200 -47.92 0.44 -32.82
C MET A 200 -46.76 -0.54 -32.63
N THR A 201 -46.52 -1.45 -33.58
CA THR A 201 -45.38 -2.37 -33.54
C THR A 201 -44.03 -1.62 -33.67
N GLN A 202 -43.98 -0.53 -34.46
CA GLN A 202 -42.83 0.37 -34.50
C GLN A 202 -42.60 1.02 -33.14
N MET A 203 -43.66 1.51 -32.48
CA MET A 203 -43.57 2.10 -31.14
C MET A 203 -43.05 1.09 -30.10
N GLN A 204 -43.47 -0.17 -30.19
CA GLN A 204 -42.87 -1.26 -29.38
C GLN A 204 -41.38 -1.42 -29.67
N SER A 205 -40.97 -1.31 -30.93
CA SER A 205 -39.56 -1.31 -31.32
C SER A 205 -38.79 -0.15 -30.70
N ASP A 206 -39.38 1.04 -30.69
CA ASP A 206 -38.77 2.22 -30.08
C ASP A 206 -38.62 2.06 -28.56
N ILE A 207 -39.60 1.46 -27.87
CA ILE A 207 -39.52 1.12 -26.44
C ILE A 207 -38.37 0.15 -26.18
N LYS A 208 -38.30 -0.95 -26.93
CA LYS A 208 -37.27 -1.98 -26.75
C LYS A 208 -35.87 -1.46 -27.09
N THR A 209 -35.74 -0.65 -28.13
CA THR A 209 -34.49 -0.01 -28.53
C THR A 209 -34.03 1.00 -27.49
N THR A 210 -34.93 1.84 -26.98
CA THR A 210 -34.64 2.77 -25.87
C THR A 210 -34.08 1.99 -24.67
N GLN A 211 -34.74 0.89 -24.29
CA GLN A 211 -34.23 0.05 -23.20
C GLN A 211 -32.83 -0.51 -23.51
N SER A 212 -32.59 -1.02 -24.72
CA SER A 212 -31.25 -1.49 -25.13
C SER A 212 -30.18 -0.42 -25.03
N GLU A 213 -30.48 0.80 -25.50
CA GLU A 213 -29.56 1.93 -25.51
C GLU A 213 -29.22 2.39 -24.09
N VAL A 214 -30.23 2.48 -23.21
CA VAL A 214 -30.00 2.84 -21.80
C VAL A 214 -29.14 1.80 -21.11
N LEU A 215 -29.45 0.51 -21.26
CA LEU A 215 -28.66 -0.58 -20.68
C LEU A 215 -27.22 -0.53 -21.21
N GLY A 216 -27.03 -0.38 -22.51
CA GLY A 216 -25.70 -0.26 -23.12
C GLY A 216 -24.91 0.94 -22.61
N ALA A 217 -25.56 2.10 -22.43
CA ALA A 217 -24.95 3.29 -21.87
C ALA A 217 -24.55 3.13 -20.40
N MET A 218 -25.33 2.39 -19.60
CA MET A 218 -24.98 2.04 -18.23
C MET A 218 -23.66 1.24 -18.18
N PHE A 219 -23.53 0.18 -18.99
CA PHE A 219 -22.31 -0.66 -19.05
C PHE A 219 -21.09 0.09 -19.61
N THR A 220 -21.28 0.91 -20.64
CA THR A 220 -20.19 1.68 -21.25
C THR A 220 -19.64 2.72 -20.28
N GLY A 221 -20.54 3.38 -19.54
CA GLY A 221 -20.17 4.34 -18.50
C GLY A 221 -19.43 3.70 -17.34
N THR A 222 -19.86 2.52 -16.88
CA THR A 222 -19.16 1.80 -15.80
C THR A 222 -17.78 1.33 -16.24
N LEU A 223 -17.64 0.78 -17.45
CA LEU A 223 -16.35 0.34 -17.97
C LEU A 223 -15.37 1.50 -18.12
N SER A 224 -15.83 2.63 -18.65
CA SER A 224 -15.01 3.85 -18.77
C SER A 224 -14.54 4.35 -17.40
N SER A 225 -15.42 4.27 -16.40
CA SER A 225 -15.07 4.59 -15.01
C SER A 225 -14.07 3.60 -14.42
N GLU A 226 -14.03 2.33 -14.83
CA GLU A 226 -13.08 1.32 -14.31
C GLU A 226 -11.68 1.55 -14.82
N VAL A 227 -11.54 1.78 -16.12
CA VAL A 227 -10.25 1.96 -16.78
C VAL A 227 -9.66 3.36 -16.59
N SER A 228 -10.39 4.26 -15.91
CA SER A 228 -9.91 5.60 -15.62
C SER A 228 -8.62 5.56 -14.79
N MET A 229 -7.63 6.33 -15.24
CA MET A 229 -6.34 6.47 -14.56
C MET A 229 -6.45 7.07 -13.15
N THR A 230 -7.59 7.70 -12.82
CA THR A 230 -7.91 8.19 -11.47
C THR A 230 -7.98 7.08 -10.43
N ASN A 231 -8.23 5.84 -10.86
CA ASN A 231 -8.35 4.67 -10.01
C ASN A 231 -7.02 3.96 -9.79
N TYR A 232 -5.88 4.57 -10.12
CA TYR A 232 -4.57 3.95 -9.99
C TYR A 232 -3.64 4.81 -9.12
N THR A 233 -2.79 4.14 -8.37
CA THR A 233 -1.70 4.72 -7.58
C THR A 233 -0.41 4.03 -7.97
N THR A 234 0.71 4.73 -7.90
CA THR A 234 2.02 4.10 -8.08
C THR A 234 2.40 3.32 -6.82
N LEU A 235 2.90 2.11 -7.01
CA LEU A 235 3.53 1.28 -6.00
C LEU A 235 4.98 1.03 -6.42
N LEU A 236 5.87 0.97 -5.45
CA LEU A 236 7.28 0.66 -5.66
C LEU A 236 7.50 -0.79 -5.27
N GLU A 237 7.88 -1.60 -6.24
CA GLU A 237 8.28 -3.00 -6.05
C GLU A 237 9.80 -3.07 -5.98
N THR A 238 10.34 -3.76 -4.97
CA THR A 238 11.78 -3.87 -4.74
C THR A 238 12.12 -5.32 -4.39
N SER A 239 13.24 -5.83 -4.91
CA SER A 239 13.68 -7.20 -4.60
C SER A 239 14.14 -7.38 -3.15
N LYS A 240 14.65 -6.31 -2.53
CA LYS A 240 15.12 -6.27 -1.14
C LYS A 240 14.45 -5.15 -0.38
N SER A 241 14.21 -5.38 0.91
CA SER A 241 13.65 -4.37 1.82
C SER A 241 14.67 -3.33 2.30
N ALA A 242 15.97 -3.61 2.20
CA ALA A 242 17.05 -2.70 2.55
C ALA A 242 18.29 -2.95 1.67
N TYR A 243 19.02 -1.87 1.38
CA TYR A 243 20.22 -1.88 0.55
C TYR A 243 21.39 -1.28 1.33
N PHE A 244 22.59 -1.77 1.08
CA PHE A 244 23.82 -1.16 1.59
C PHE A 244 24.21 0.06 0.73
N ASN A 245 24.99 0.97 1.33
CA ASN A 245 25.48 2.13 0.61
C ASN A 245 26.43 1.69 -0.52
N GLY A 246 26.13 2.05 -1.76
CA GLY A 246 26.89 1.65 -2.95
C GLY A 246 26.30 0.47 -3.73
N GLU A 247 25.28 -0.23 -3.20
CA GLU A 247 24.53 -1.22 -3.99
C GLU A 247 23.66 -0.53 -5.05
N GLN A 248 23.46 -1.20 -6.19
CA GLN A 248 22.52 -0.74 -7.22
C GLN A 248 21.08 -0.96 -6.73
N PHE A 249 20.29 0.11 -6.71
CA PHE A 249 18.87 0.05 -6.39
C PHE A 249 18.06 -0.44 -7.61
N ASP A 250 17.30 -1.52 -7.44
CA ASP A 250 16.54 -2.21 -8.50
C ASP A 250 15.02 -2.06 -8.35
N GLY A 251 14.56 -0.91 -7.85
CA GLY A 251 13.14 -0.63 -7.69
C GLY A 251 12.38 -0.48 -9.02
N GLN A 252 11.18 -1.07 -9.09
CA GLN A 252 10.25 -1.00 -10.21
C GLN A 252 8.99 -0.23 -9.81
N ILE A 253 8.49 0.63 -10.69
CA ILE A 253 7.25 1.39 -10.45
C ILE A 253 6.12 0.69 -11.18
N VAL A 254 5.11 0.26 -10.42
CA VAL A 254 3.91 -0.38 -10.95
C VAL A 254 2.67 0.44 -10.61
N LEU A 255 1.60 0.28 -11.38
CA LEU A 255 0.31 0.89 -11.08
C LEU A 255 -0.56 -0.10 -10.31
N GLY A 256 -0.84 0.21 -9.05
CA GLY A 256 -1.83 -0.50 -8.25
C GLY A 256 -3.20 0.17 -8.35
N ARG A 257 -4.25 -0.64 -8.53
CA ARG A 257 -5.63 -0.13 -8.51
C ARG A 257 -5.98 0.37 -7.09
N LYS A 258 -6.41 1.62 -6.99
CA LYS A 258 -6.97 2.28 -5.81
C LYS A 258 -8.39 2.73 -6.14
N ASP A 259 -9.35 1.86 -5.87
CA ASP A 259 -10.76 2.09 -6.14
C ASP A 259 -11.57 1.60 -4.95
N ALA A 260 -12.40 2.47 -4.38
CA ALA A 260 -13.24 2.13 -3.22
C ALA A 260 -14.22 0.99 -3.52
N SER A 261 -14.63 0.82 -4.77
CA SER A 261 -15.52 -0.27 -5.19
C SER A 261 -14.80 -1.62 -5.36
N THR A 262 -13.47 -1.63 -5.47
CA THR A 262 -12.67 -2.86 -5.60
C THR A 262 -12.40 -3.45 -4.22
N LYS A 263 -13.35 -4.24 -3.70
CA LYS A 263 -13.24 -4.91 -2.41
C LYS A 263 -13.19 -6.43 -2.61
N PRO A 264 -12.17 -7.15 -2.09
CA PRO A 264 -12.16 -8.60 -2.15
C PRO A 264 -13.32 -9.18 -1.34
N ASN A 265 -13.94 -10.23 -1.86
CA ASN A 265 -15.02 -10.96 -1.20
C ASN A 265 -14.49 -11.74 0.01
N ARG A 266 -13.25 -12.25 -0.08
CA ARG A 266 -12.57 -12.96 1.01
C ARG A 266 -11.09 -12.61 1.03
N VAL A 267 -10.55 -12.45 2.24
CA VAL A 267 -9.14 -12.11 2.49
C VAL A 267 -8.52 -13.19 3.36
N GLU A 268 -7.54 -13.88 2.82
CA GLU A 268 -6.81 -14.95 3.49
C GLU A 268 -5.34 -14.57 3.57
N LEU A 269 -4.94 -13.85 4.62
CA LEU A 269 -3.57 -13.39 4.80
C LEU A 269 -2.92 -14.06 6.01
N ALA A 270 -1.63 -14.31 5.91
CA ALA A 270 -0.79 -14.84 6.97
C ALA A 270 0.51 -14.02 7.09
N LEU A 271 0.92 -13.76 8.33
CA LEU A 271 2.20 -13.15 8.69
C LEU A 271 3.10 -14.21 9.32
N ASP A 272 4.22 -14.51 8.68
CA ASP A 272 5.16 -15.58 9.09
C ASP A 272 4.48 -16.94 9.31
N GLY A 273 3.48 -17.25 8.49
CA GLY A 273 2.68 -18.48 8.61
C GLY A 273 1.55 -18.41 9.64
N ARG A 274 1.40 -17.32 10.39
CA ARG A 274 0.24 -17.08 11.28
C ARG A 274 -0.87 -16.36 10.52
N ALA A 275 -2.03 -16.98 10.37
CA ALA A 275 -3.21 -16.34 9.79
C ALA A 275 -3.58 -15.04 10.54
N LEU A 276 -3.90 -13.99 9.79
CA LEU A 276 -4.33 -12.68 10.30
C LEU A 276 -5.82 -12.70 10.58
N ASN A 277 -6.21 -12.13 11.72
CA ASN A 277 -7.61 -11.96 12.07
C ASN A 277 -8.19 -10.69 11.42
N ALA A 278 -9.51 -10.62 11.30
CA ALA A 278 -10.22 -9.46 10.72
C ALA A 278 -9.93 -8.12 11.42
N ASN A 279 -9.46 -8.13 12.67
CA ASN A 279 -9.09 -6.91 13.40
C ASN A 279 -7.67 -6.42 13.09
N GLU A 280 -6.85 -7.25 12.45
CA GLU A 280 -5.44 -6.99 12.14
C GLU A 280 -5.24 -6.40 10.73
N TYR A 281 -6.33 -6.23 9.97
CA TYR A 281 -6.34 -5.54 8.69
C TYR A 281 -7.64 -4.76 8.49
N SER A 282 -7.62 -3.73 7.63
CA SER A 282 -8.84 -3.08 7.14
C SER A 282 -8.74 -2.86 5.63
N ILE A 283 -9.86 -2.91 4.92
CA ILE A 283 -9.92 -2.62 3.48
C ILE A 283 -10.41 -1.17 3.33
N GLU A 284 -9.54 -0.30 2.81
CA GLU A 284 -9.81 1.13 2.61
C GLU A 284 -9.38 1.50 1.17
N ASP A 285 -10.27 2.07 0.36
CA ASP A 285 -10.00 2.48 -1.03
C ASP A 285 -9.38 1.38 -1.93
N GLY A 286 -9.82 0.13 -1.78
CA GLY A 286 -9.25 -1.02 -2.51
C GLY A 286 -7.86 -1.44 -2.04
N LYS A 287 -7.37 -0.89 -0.92
CA LYS A 287 -6.11 -1.28 -0.29
C LYS A 287 -6.37 -2.10 0.96
N VAL A 288 -5.62 -3.19 1.13
CA VAL A 288 -5.60 -3.94 2.39
C VAL A 288 -4.56 -3.29 3.32
N LYS A 289 -5.04 -2.52 4.29
CA LYS A 289 -4.24 -1.83 5.30
C LYS A 289 -3.99 -2.76 6.48
N LEU A 290 -2.75 -3.26 6.58
CA LEU A 290 -2.33 -4.11 7.68
C LEU A 290 -2.08 -3.29 8.95
N LYS A 291 -2.61 -3.75 10.08
CA LYS A 291 -2.46 -3.17 11.43
C LYS A 291 -1.69 -4.12 12.36
N VAL A 292 -0.75 -4.86 11.78
CA VAL A 292 0.07 -5.85 12.50
C VAL A 292 1.26 -5.19 13.19
N GLY A 293 1.62 -5.67 14.37
CA GLY A 293 2.85 -5.24 15.04
C GLY A 293 4.09 -5.74 14.30
N THR A 294 5.18 -4.97 14.34
CA THR A 294 6.41 -5.27 13.59
C THR A 294 7.17 -6.50 14.12
N GLY A 295 6.91 -6.99 15.33
CA GLY A 295 7.54 -8.21 15.83
C GLY A 295 9.02 -8.07 16.18
N ARG A 296 9.76 -9.19 16.12
CA ARG A 296 11.19 -9.28 16.49
C ARG A 296 12.07 -8.83 15.32
N PRO A 297 13.27 -8.29 15.57
CA PRO A 297 14.21 -7.96 14.49
C PRO A 297 14.45 -9.14 13.53
N GLY A 298 14.28 -8.90 12.24
CA GLY A 298 14.36 -9.92 11.20
C GLY A 298 13.52 -9.58 9.97
N GLU A 299 13.53 -10.48 8.99
CA GLU A 299 12.63 -10.42 7.84
C GLU A 299 11.31 -11.11 8.18
N HIS A 300 10.20 -10.43 7.87
CA HIS A 300 8.84 -10.94 8.03
C HIS A 300 8.17 -11.09 6.66
N LYS A 301 7.46 -12.19 6.46
CA LYS A 301 6.76 -12.48 5.21
C LYS A 301 5.25 -12.39 5.39
N ILE A 302 4.60 -11.67 4.50
CA ILE A 302 3.15 -11.58 4.34
C ILE A 302 2.79 -12.44 3.13
N THR A 303 2.18 -13.58 3.40
CA THR A 303 1.75 -14.55 2.38
C THR A 303 0.24 -14.73 2.44
N GLY A 304 -0.43 -14.98 1.32
CA GLY A 304 -1.86 -15.24 1.34
C GLY A 304 -2.52 -15.02 -0.01
N LYS A 305 -3.85 -14.84 0.01
CA LYS A 305 -4.68 -14.66 -1.18
C LYS A 305 -5.76 -13.61 -0.93
N LEU A 306 -6.02 -12.79 -1.95
CA LEU A 306 -7.20 -11.93 -2.04
C LEU A 306 -8.13 -12.57 -3.07
N ILE A 307 -9.36 -12.85 -2.68
CA ILE A 307 -10.31 -13.60 -3.51
C ILE A 307 -11.42 -12.66 -3.96
N PHE A 308 -11.61 -12.57 -5.27
CA PHE A 308 -12.60 -11.75 -5.94
C PHE A 308 -13.58 -12.65 -6.69
N LEU A 309 -14.86 -12.32 -6.66
CA LEU A 309 -15.88 -13.00 -7.46
C LEU A 309 -15.99 -12.31 -8.83
N GLU A 310 -15.67 -13.04 -9.90
CA GLU A 310 -15.77 -12.58 -11.29
C GLU A 310 -16.58 -13.58 -12.12
N ASN A 311 -17.70 -13.12 -12.68
CA ASN A 311 -18.63 -13.94 -13.46
C ASN A 311 -19.13 -15.19 -12.71
N GLY A 312 -19.33 -15.07 -11.39
CA GLY A 312 -19.72 -16.17 -10.50
C GLY A 312 -18.59 -17.15 -10.13
N GLU A 313 -17.36 -16.94 -10.62
CA GLU A 313 -16.20 -17.75 -10.26
C GLU A 313 -15.27 -17.01 -9.29
N GLU A 314 -14.70 -17.73 -8.33
CA GLU A 314 -13.70 -17.17 -7.41
C GLU A 314 -12.33 -17.07 -8.12
N THR A 315 -11.84 -15.85 -8.30
CA THR A 315 -10.49 -15.56 -8.81
C THR A 315 -9.58 -15.18 -7.66
N GLU A 316 -8.44 -15.87 -7.56
CA GLU A 316 -7.46 -15.69 -6.49
C GLU A 316 -6.29 -14.81 -6.95
N VAL A 317 -5.96 -13.78 -6.16
CA VAL A 317 -4.77 -12.95 -6.32
C VAL A 317 -3.80 -13.25 -5.19
N ASP A 318 -2.68 -13.89 -5.52
CA ASP A 318 -1.66 -14.26 -4.55
C ASP A 318 -0.95 -13.03 -3.96
N VAL A 319 -0.75 -13.05 -2.65
CA VAL A 319 0.04 -12.08 -1.89
C VAL A 319 1.29 -12.77 -1.42
N ASN A 320 2.45 -12.25 -1.83
CA ASN A 320 3.76 -12.71 -1.35
C ASN A 320 4.70 -11.50 -1.25
N GLN A 321 4.70 -10.88 -0.08
CA GLN A 321 5.46 -9.65 0.20
C GLN A 321 6.29 -9.83 1.47
N SER A 322 7.38 -9.08 1.63
CA SER A 322 8.16 -9.09 2.87
C SER A 322 8.51 -7.69 3.37
N PHE A 323 8.69 -7.56 4.68
CA PHE A 323 9.21 -6.35 5.32
C PHE A 323 10.23 -6.72 6.38
N ALA A 324 11.27 -5.90 6.54
CA ALA A 324 12.31 -6.14 7.53
C ALA A 324 12.16 -5.19 8.73
N THR A 325 12.53 -5.68 9.90
CA THR A 325 12.56 -4.91 11.13
C THR A 325 13.97 -4.89 11.69
N VAL A 326 14.47 -3.68 11.94
CA VAL A 326 15.82 -3.48 12.45
C VAL A 326 15.75 -3.34 13.96
N ALA A 327 16.66 -4.03 14.66
CA ALA A 327 16.80 -3.89 16.10
C ALA A 327 17.15 -2.43 16.46
N LYS A 328 16.49 -1.90 17.51
CA LYS A 328 16.88 -0.59 18.04
C LYS A 328 18.34 -0.66 18.54
N PRO A 329 19.22 0.31 18.19
CA PRO A 329 20.57 0.36 18.73
C PRO A 329 20.53 0.33 20.27
N ASN A 330 21.18 -0.66 20.89
CA ASN A 330 21.07 -0.93 22.32
C ASN A 330 22.33 -0.57 23.13
N ALA A 331 23.41 -0.14 22.47
CA ALA A 331 24.64 0.29 23.12
C ALA A 331 25.28 1.45 22.38
N ALA A 332 25.51 2.55 23.09
CA ALA A 332 26.34 3.65 22.62
C ALA A 332 27.81 3.33 22.92
N THR A 333 28.70 3.54 21.95
CA THR A 333 30.15 3.48 22.19
C THR A 333 30.57 4.74 22.93
N ILE A 334 30.83 4.63 24.23
CA ILE A 334 31.34 5.73 25.04
C ILE A 334 32.82 5.46 25.31
N SER A 335 33.70 6.29 24.73
CA SER A 335 35.15 6.21 24.91
C SER A 335 35.69 7.50 25.51
N ALA A 336 36.64 7.40 26.44
CA ALA A 336 37.40 8.55 26.94
C ALA A 336 38.67 8.73 26.10
N ASP A 337 38.74 9.79 25.30
CA ASP A 337 39.82 10.03 24.32
C ASP A 337 41.22 10.03 24.93
N LYS A 338 41.36 10.47 26.19
CA LYS A 338 42.65 10.50 26.91
C LYS A 338 43.04 9.17 27.52
N MET A 339 42.16 8.16 27.50
CA MET A 339 42.37 6.83 28.08
C MET A 339 42.82 5.77 27.06
N ASN A 340 43.11 6.17 25.81
CA ASN A 340 43.75 5.30 24.81
C ASN A 340 45.23 5.02 25.13
N VAL A 341 45.50 4.44 26.30
CA VAL A 341 46.83 4.17 26.84
C VAL A 341 46.98 2.69 27.16
N VAL A 342 48.12 2.13 26.80
CA VAL A 342 48.56 0.80 27.24
C VAL A 342 49.90 0.92 27.96
N TYR A 343 50.07 0.18 29.05
CA TYR A 343 51.28 0.23 29.87
C TYR A 343 52.26 -0.87 29.48
N ARG A 344 53.53 -0.49 29.34
CA ARG A 344 54.64 -1.41 29.11
C ARG A 344 54.99 -2.19 30.38
N GLY A 345 55.24 -3.50 30.26
CA GLY A 345 55.61 -4.35 31.39
C GLY A 345 54.42 -4.99 32.12
N VAL A 346 53.17 -4.71 31.69
CA VAL A 346 51.95 -5.33 32.20
C VAL A 346 51.09 -5.86 31.05
N LYS A 347 50.20 -6.80 31.38
CA LYS A 347 49.19 -7.33 30.45
C LYS A 347 47.98 -6.41 30.47
N ASN A 348 47.73 -5.71 29.37
CA ASN A 348 46.62 -4.74 29.25
C ASN A 348 45.36 -5.46 28.72
N PRO A 349 44.32 -5.71 29.54
CA PRO A 349 43.09 -6.33 29.07
C PRO A 349 42.26 -5.34 28.25
N MET A 350 41.65 -5.82 27.17
CA MET A 350 40.77 -5.01 26.32
C MET A 350 39.62 -5.83 25.73
N THR A 351 38.54 -5.14 25.40
CA THR A 351 37.40 -5.74 24.69
C THR A 351 37.30 -5.10 23.32
N ILE A 352 37.34 -5.91 22.26
CA ILE A 352 37.24 -5.45 20.88
C ILE A 352 35.97 -6.06 20.29
N SER A 353 35.10 -5.21 19.77
CA SER A 353 33.86 -5.60 19.09
C SER A 353 33.65 -4.72 17.87
N PHE A 354 33.07 -5.28 16.82
CA PHE A 354 32.70 -4.54 15.62
C PHE A 354 31.16 -4.50 15.54
N ALA A 355 30.57 -3.31 15.56
CA ALA A 355 29.11 -3.18 15.57
C ALA A 355 28.51 -3.81 14.31
N GLY A 356 27.50 -4.67 14.49
CA GLY A 356 26.85 -5.38 13.37
C GLY A 356 27.56 -6.65 12.89
N ILE A 357 28.70 -7.04 13.48
CA ILE A 357 29.45 -8.25 13.09
C ILE A 357 29.67 -9.15 14.33
N ALA A 358 29.39 -10.44 14.18
CA ALA A 358 29.60 -11.43 15.25
C ALA A 358 31.10 -11.64 15.57
N ASP A 359 31.46 -11.88 16.84
CA ASP A 359 32.86 -11.98 17.31
C ASP A 359 33.70 -13.03 16.56
N ASN A 360 33.08 -14.12 16.09
CA ASN A 360 33.76 -15.15 15.31
C ASN A 360 34.17 -14.68 13.91
N LYS A 361 33.58 -13.59 13.41
CA LYS A 361 33.91 -12.94 12.14
C LYS A 361 34.71 -11.65 12.32
N VAL A 362 35.19 -11.37 13.54
CA VAL A 362 36.04 -10.23 13.86
C VAL A 362 37.45 -10.71 14.17
N VAL A 363 38.42 -10.20 13.42
CA VAL A 363 39.84 -10.50 13.60
C VAL A 363 40.57 -9.20 13.93
N ALA A 364 41.10 -9.11 15.16
CA ALA A 364 41.95 -8.00 15.58
C ALA A 364 43.43 -8.40 15.51
N ARG A 365 44.27 -7.53 14.94
CA ARG A 365 45.72 -7.72 14.82
C ARG A 365 46.45 -6.47 15.30
N GLY A 366 47.52 -6.68 16.06
CA GLY A 366 48.40 -5.62 16.54
C GLY A 366 49.66 -6.23 17.16
N GLU A 367 50.75 -5.49 17.20
CA GLU A 367 51.99 -5.96 17.81
C GLU A 367 51.79 -6.18 19.32
N GLY A 368 52.06 -7.39 19.81
CA GLY A 368 51.84 -7.75 21.21
C GLY A 368 50.37 -8.04 21.59
N LEU A 369 49.44 -8.06 20.62
CA LEU A 369 48.04 -8.40 20.86
C LEU A 369 47.82 -9.92 20.82
N SER A 370 47.06 -10.45 21.77
CA SER A 370 46.67 -11.86 21.83
C SER A 370 45.20 -12.02 22.23
N LYS A 371 44.47 -12.95 21.59
CA LYS A 371 43.08 -13.27 21.97
C LYS A 371 43.08 -14.13 23.23
N THR A 372 42.16 -13.84 24.14
CA THR A 372 41.99 -14.58 25.41
C THR A 372 40.61 -15.23 25.47
N ASN A 373 40.39 -16.08 26.47
CA ASN A 373 39.10 -16.75 26.66
C ASN A 373 38.00 -15.73 26.99
N GLY A 374 36.98 -15.66 26.14
CA GLY A 374 35.83 -14.75 26.27
C GLY A 374 35.51 -14.02 24.96
N VAL A 375 34.22 -13.68 24.77
CA VAL A 375 33.75 -12.97 23.57
C VAL A 375 34.40 -11.60 23.50
N GLY A 376 35.11 -11.32 22.41
CA GLY A 376 35.79 -10.04 22.18
C GLY A 376 36.94 -9.74 23.14
N LYS A 377 37.42 -10.69 23.95
CA LYS A 377 38.45 -10.43 24.98
C LYS A 377 39.86 -10.62 24.43
N TYR A 378 40.67 -9.58 24.54
CA TYR A 378 42.07 -9.57 24.13
C TYR A 378 42.96 -9.06 25.26
N VAL A 379 44.23 -9.46 25.22
CA VAL A 379 45.28 -8.93 26.09
C VAL A 379 46.42 -8.42 25.21
N MET A 380 46.84 -7.18 25.49
CA MET A 380 47.94 -6.51 24.82
C MET A 380 49.16 -6.41 25.74
N ASP A 381 50.27 -7.01 25.31
CA ASP A 381 51.57 -6.97 25.97
C ASP A 381 52.58 -6.22 25.08
N VAL A 382 52.83 -4.96 25.41
CA VAL A 382 53.76 -4.08 24.67
C VAL A 382 55.17 -4.07 25.25
N THR A 383 55.54 -5.03 26.11
CA THR A 383 56.84 -5.07 26.79
C THR A 383 58.02 -5.09 25.81
N ARG A 384 57.85 -5.70 24.63
CA ARG A 384 58.87 -5.82 23.59
C ARG A 384 58.82 -4.71 22.53
N VAL A 385 57.77 -3.89 22.54
CA VAL A 385 57.51 -2.86 21.54
C VAL A 385 58.33 -1.61 21.84
N GLN A 386 59.19 -1.21 20.90
CA GLN A 386 60.10 -0.06 21.04
C GLN A 386 59.40 1.29 20.82
N GLY A 387 58.26 1.30 20.11
CA GLY A 387 57.51 2.52 19.80
C GLY A 387 56.86 3.20 21.02
N ARG A 388 56.39 4.43 20.81
CA ARG A 388 55.54 5.18 21.78
C ARG A 388 54.06 5.02 21.53
N GLU A 389 53.68 4.35 20.44
CA GLU A 389 52.31 4.08 20.04
C GLU A 389 52.23 2.67 19.44
N VAL A 390 51.04 2.07 19.52
CA VAL A 390 50.70 0.83 18.84
C VAL A 390 49.32 0.95 18.21
N THR A 391 49.18 0.45 17.00
CA THR A 391 47.91 0.44 16.27
C THR A 391 47.32 -0.97 16.31
N ILE A 392 46.04 -1.05 16.65
CA ILE A 392 45.25 -2.27 16.52
C ILE A 392 44.39 -2.12 15.28
N ASN A 393 44.53 -3.04 14.34
CA ASN A 393 43.70 -3.12 13.14
C ASN A 393 42.65 -4.21 13.36
N VAL A 394 41.40 -3.86 13.14
CA VAL A 394 40.25 -4.75 13.30
C VAL A 394 39.62 -4.96 11.93
N THR A 395 39.48 -6.22 11.54
CA THR A 395 38.82 -6.61 10.29
C THR A 395 37.58 -7.41 10.62
N GLY A 396 36.44 -6.99 10.09
CA GLY A 396 35.18 -7.72 10.16
C GLY A 396 34.76 -8.24 8.79
N THR A 397 34.20 -9.44 8.74
CA THR A 397 33.65 -10.03 7.50
C THR A 397 32.13 -10.01 7.52
N LEU A 398 31.53 -9.32 6.54
CA LEU A 398 30.08 -9.24 6.33
C LEU A 398 29.73 -9.81 4.95
N GLY A 399 29.23 -11.04 4.90
CA GLY A 399 29.03 -11.74 3.64
C GLY A 399 30.36 -12.00 2.92
N GLU A 400 30.48 -11.51 1.68
CA GLU A 400 31.71 -11.57 0.87
C GLU A 400 32.61 -10.33 1.05
N GLU A 401 32.10 -9.28 1.70
CA GLU A 401 32.83 -8.03 1.89
C GLU A 401 33.60 -8.00 3.21
N THR A 402 34.72 -7.28 3.20
CA THR A 402 35.52 -7.04 4.40
C THR A 402 35.53 -5.57 4.74
N VAL A 403 35.21 -5.26 6.00
CA VAL A 403 35.29 -3.92 6.56
C VAL A 403 36.46 -3.84 7.52
N THR A 404 37.17 -2.73 7.51
CA THR A 404 38.35 -2.53 8.36
C THR A 404 38.25 -1.23 9.14
N ASP A 405 38.70 -1.27 10.38
CA ASP A 405 38.85 -0.10 11.23
C ASP A 405 40.15 -0.22 12.04
N ASN A 406 40.67 0.88 12.55
CA ASN A 406 41.89 0.89 13.35
C ASN A 406 41.80 1.84 14.54
N ALA A 407 42.43 1.44 15.64
CA ALA A 407 42.54 2.23 16.85
C ALA A 407 44.01 2.38 17.28
N LYS A 408 44.44 3.61 17.56
CA LYS A 408 45.79 3.92 18.03
C LYS A 408 45.82 4.08 19.55
N PHE A 409 46.73 3.36 20.19
CA PHE A 409 47.00 3.42 21.62
C PHE A 409 48.39 3.98 21.89
N ARG A 410 48.50 4.88 22.86
CA ARG A 410 49.78 5.40 23.34
C ARG A 410 50.40 4.42 24.32
N ILE A 411 51.66 4.08 24.12
CA ILE A 411 52.42 3.24 25.04
C ILE A 411 53.00 4.14 26.12
N LYS A 412 52.62 3.91 27.38
CA LYS A 412 53.24 4.54 28.54
C LYS A 412 54.05 3.51 29.33
N ASP A 413 55.13 3.99 29.93
CA ASP A 413 55.85 3.22 30.94
C ASP A 413 55.09 3.22 32.26
N ILE A 414 55.33 2.20 33.09
CA ILE A 414 54.87 2.17 34.48
C ILE A 414 55.38 3.45 35.17
N PRO A 415 54.52 4.16 35.92
CA PRO A 415 54.93 5.37 36.63
C PRO A 415 56.08 5.08 37.60
N ARG A 416 56.79 6.13 37.99
CA ARG A 416 57.91 6.00 38.93
C ARG A 416 57.35 5.54 40.28
N PRO A 417 57.83 4.42 40.87
CA PRO A 417 57.40 4.02 42.20
C PRO A 417 57.89 5.01 43.26
N THR A 418 57.08 5.19 44.30
CA THR A 418 57.40 5.98 45.48
C THR A 418 57.99 5.08 46.56
N GLY A 419 59.18 5.43 47.07
CA GLY A 419 59.83 4.69 48.15
C GLY A 419 59.10 4.87 49.47
N THR A 420 59.00 3.80 50.26
CA THR A 420 58.33 3.81 51.56
C THR A 420 59.21 3.24 52.66
N VAL A 421 59.03 3.73 53.89
CA VAL A 421 59.54 3.10 55.11
C VAL A 421 58.34 2.74 55.96
N ARG A 422 58.18 1.45 56.30
CA ARG A 422 56.98 0.98 57.04
C ARG A 422 55.67 1.32 56.30
N GLY A 423 55.70 1.38 54.97
CA GLY A 423 54.54 1.73 54.14
C GLY A 423 54.24 3.23 54.05
N GLU A 424 54.94 4.09 54.80
CA GLU A 424 54.82 5.55 54.73
C GLU A 424 55.85 6.13 53.76
N ASP A 425 55.46 7.12 52.97
CA ASP A 425 56.28 7.80 51.97
C ASP A 425 56.56 9.26 52.35
N GLY A 426 57.41 9.92 51.55
CA GLY A 426 57.78 11.32 51.75
C GLY A 426 58.73 11.54 52.93
N THR A 427 58.32 12.42 53.87
CA THR A 427 59.10 12.74 55.08
C THR A 427 58.44 12.09 56.28
N VAL A 428 59.05 11.02 56.78
CA VAL A 428 58.51 10.23 57.89
C VAL A 428 59.23 10.56 59.19
N LYS A 429 58.49 10.80 60.26
CA LYS A 429 59.05 11.00 61.61
C LYS A 429 59.00 9.69 62.38
N MET A 430 60.13 9.17 62.82
CA MET A 430 60.15 7.94 63.63
C MET A 430 61.29 7.87 64.62
N GLN A 431 61.11 7.03 65.64
CA GLN A 431 62.16 6.71 66.60
C GLN A 431 63.24 5.85 65.95
N ARG A 432 64.50 5.98 66.41
CA ARG A 432 65.66 5.23 65.94
C ARG A 432 65.41 3.71 65.95
N GLY A 433 64.83 3.18 67.03
CA GLY A 433 64.52 1.76 67.17
C GLY A 433 63.49 1.26 66.15
N ASN A 434 62.52 2.11 65.79
CA ASN A 434 61.53 1.77 64.76
C ASN A 434 62.15 1.75 63.36
N LEU A 435 63.05 2.69 63.06
CA LEU A 435 63.80 2.68 61.80
C LEU A 435 64.70 1.45 61.70
N GLU A 436 65.31 1.01 62.80
CA GLU A 436 66.20 -0.16 62.85
C GLU A 436 65.53 -1.47 62.41
N ILE A 437 64.23 -1.63 62.70
CA ILE A 437 63.43 -2.82 62.35
C ILE A 437 62.51 -2.60 61.13
N SER A 438 62.50 -1.40 60.57
CA SER A 438 61.61 -1.05 59.46
C SER A 438 61.99 -1.75 58.17
N THR A 439 60.97 -2.03 57.36
CA THR A 439 61.14 -2.53 56.00
C THR A 439 61.03 -1.37 55.01
N ILE A 440 61.99 -1.32 54.09
CA ILE A 440 61.96 -0.41 52.94
C ILE A 440 61.11 -1.06 51.85
N GLY A 441 60.14 -0.32 51.33
CA GLY A 441 59.22 -0.75 50.28
C GLY A 441 59.16 0.23 49.12
N ALA A 442 58.35 -0.10 48.13
CA ALA A 442 57.95 0.81 47.06
C ALA A 442 56.45 0.61 46.78
N LYS A 443 55.73 1.70 46.53
CA LYS A 443 54.33 1.71 46.10
C LYS A 443 54.17 2.51 44.81
N LEU A 444 53.16 2.17 44.01
CA LEU A 444 52.71 3.00 42.88
C LEU A 444 51.42 3.68 43.30
N GLU A 445 51.43 5.01 43.29
CA GLU A 445 50.22 5.80 43.57
C GLU A 445 49.41 5.98 42.28
N ASP A 446 48.09 5.93 42.40
CA ASP A 446 47.13 6.13 41.30
C ASP A 446 47.41 5.29 40.04
N PHE A 447 47.79 4.03 40.23
CA PHE A 447 48.06 3.09 39.14
C PHE A 447 47.07 1.94 39.15
N ASP A 448 46.32 1.77 38.04
CA ASP A 448 45.20 0.83 37.92
C ASP A 448 45.62 -0.65 37.91
N PHE A 449 46.91 -0.96 37.83
CA PHE A 449 47.42 -2.33 37.85
C PHE A 449 48.06 -2.65 39.20
N GLU A 450 47.60 -3.72 39.84
CA GLU A 450 48.20 -4.24 41.06
C GLU A 450 49.53 -4.95 40.73
N LEU A 451 50.64 -4.32 41.11
CA LEU A 451 51.99 -4.86 40.88
C LEU A 451 52.72 -5.13 42.19
N PRO A 452 53.05 -6.40 42.51
CA PRO A 452 53.86 -6.73 43.68
C PRO A 452 55.32 -6.31 43.48
N LEU A 453 55.74 -5.21 44.11
CA LEU A 453 57.12 -4.70 44.06
C LEU A 453 58.02 -5.32 45.14
N VAL A 454 59.25 -5.68 44.78
CA VAL A 454 60.26 -6.24 45.68
C VAL A 454 61.54 -5.41 45.61
N ILE A 455 62.03 -4.97 46.77
CA ILE A 455 63.28 -4.19 46.88
C ILE A 455 64.50 -5.13 46.88
N LYS A 456 65.46 -4.84 46.01
CA LYS A 456 66.74 -5.57 45.88
C LYS A 456 67.87 -4.91 46.66
N SER A 457 67.97 -3.59 46.59
CA SER A 457 68.99 -2.83 47.30
C SER A 457 68.57 -1.38 47.49
N PHE A 458 69.22 -0.68 48.41
CA PHE A 458 69.06 0.76 48.60
C PHE A 458 70.33 1.37 49.21
N SER A 459 70.51 2.67 49.04
CA SER A 459 71.57 3.44 49.68
C SER A 459 71.04 4.14 50.93
N PHE A 460 71.75 3.98 52.05
CA PHE A 460 71.43 4.54 53.34
C PHE A 460 72.47 5.59 53.74
N LYS A 461 72.03 6.82 54.02
CA LYS A 461 72.92 7.91 54.42
C LYS A 461 72.43 8.58 55.69
N VAL A 462 73.34 8.63 56.66
CA VAL A 462 73.20 9.39 57.90
C VAL A 462 74.12 10.60 57.82
N PRO A 463 73.67 11.80 58.24
CA PRO A 463 74.54 12.98 58.29
C PRO A 463 75.84 12.70 59.07
N GLY A 464 76.99 13.00 58.46
CA GLY A 464 78.32 12.77 59.08
C GLY A 464 78.85 11.34 58.99
N GLN A 465 78.18 10.42 58.27
CA GLN A 465 78.69 9.09 57.94
C GLN A 465 78.72 8.88 56.41
N PRO A 466 79.59 8.00 55.88
CA PRO A 466 79.58 7.65 54.47
C PRO A 466 78.26 6.95 54.07
N THR A 467 77.89 7.05 52.79
CA THR A 467 76.73 6.31 52.24
C THR A 467 76.99 4.81 52.29
N ILE A 468 76.01 4.06 52.80
CA ILE A 468 76.08 2.59 52.93
C ILE A 468 75.11 1.98 51.91
N ALA A 469 75.62 1.18 50.98
CA ALA A 469 74.80 0.39 50.09
C ALA A 469 74.33 -0.89 50.83
N VAL A 470 73.02 -1.02 51.01
CA VAL A 470 72.38 -2.14 51.70
C VAL A 470 71.74 -3.06 50.67
N LYS A 471 71.99 -4.37 50.80
CA LYS A 471 71.33 -5.41 50.01
C LYS A 471 70.09 -5.92 50.75
N GLY A 472 68.97 -6.04 50.02
CA GLY A 472 67.67 -6.41 50.57
C GLY A 472 66.81 -5.20 50.95
N ASN A 473 65.76 -5.46 51.71
CA ASN A 473 64.72 -4.48 52.08
C ASN A 473 64.78 -4.06 53.56
N LYS A 474 65.83 -4.44 54.30
CA LYS A 474 66.03 -4.13 55.72
C LYS A 474 67.45 -3.63 55.96
N LEU A 475 67.65 -2.84 57.01
CA LEU A 475 68.98 -2.32 57.36
C LEU A 475 69.93 -3.45 57.77
N ASP A 476 71.13 -3.45 57.20
CA ASP A 476 72.22 -4.36 57.56
C ASP A 476 72.95 -3.90 58.83
N SER A 477 73.86 -4.72 59.34
CA SER A 477 74.60 -4.40 60.58
C SER A 477 75.40 -3.09 60.48
N ARG A 478 75.89 -2.73 59.28
CA ARG A 478 76.66 -1.49 59.05
C ARG A 478 75.76 -0.27 59.09
N ALA A 479 74.61 -0.32 58.42
CA ALA A 479 73.62 0.74 58.43
C ALA A 479 73.05 0.96 59.85
N LYS A 480 72.85 -0.12 60.61
CA LYS A 480 72.45 -0.05 62.03
C LYS A 480 73.50 0.65 62.90
N GLN A 481 74.79 0.36 62.69
CA GLN A 481 75.88 1.05 63.41
C GLN A 481 75.95 2.54 63.05
N ALA A 482 75.77 2.90 61.79
CA ALA A 482 75.70 4.30 61.37
C ALA A 482 74.47 5.02 61.97
N LEU A 483 73.32 4.34 62.03
CA LEU A 483 72.09 4.84 62.64
C LEU A 483 72.25 5.12 64.14
N LYS A 484 73.01 4.30 64.88
CA LYS A 484 73.32 4.53 66.31
C LYS A 484 74.06 5.85 66.56
N LYS A 485 74.85 6.32 65.59
CA LYS A 485 75.59 7.58 65.68
C LYS A 485 74.77 8.81 65.29
N ALA A 486 73.56 8.60 64.74
CA ALA A 486 72.67 9.69 64.34
C ALA A 486 72.10 10.40 65.59
N LYS A 487 72.20 11.73 65.64
CA LYS A 487 71.61 12.54 66.72
C LYS A 487 70.10 12.71 66.51
N ARG A 488 69.38 12.98 67.60
CA ARG A 488 67.97 13.38 67.54
C ARG A 488 67.79 14.57 66.58
N GLY A 489 66.75 14.54 65.76
CA GLY A 489 66.47 15.55 64.72
C GLY A 489 67.29 15.39 63.44
N SER A 490 68.17 14.37 63.35
CA SER A 490 68.90 14.11 62.11
C SER A 490 67.97 13.52 61.05
N GLY A 491 68.03 14.07 59.84
CA GLY A 491 67.37 13.51 58.65
C GLY A 491 68.22 12.41 58.02
N VAL A 492 67.74 11.17 58.10
CA VAL A 492 68.31 10.00 57.43
C VAL A 492 67.71 9.89 56.03
N GLN A 493 68.55 9.66 55.03
CA GLN A 493 68.13 9.55 53.64
C GLN A 493 68.25 8.11 53.16
N ILE A 494 67.18 7.59 52.58
CA ILE A 494 67.18 6.32 51.86
C ILE A 494 66.91 6.64 50.39
N PHE A 495 67.90 6.39 49.54
CA PHE A 495 67.86 6.75 48.13
C PHE A 495 68.53 5.68 47.27
N ASP A 496 68.49 5.83 45.94
CA ASP A 496 68.90 4.77 45.00
C ASP A 496 68.27 3.40 45.37
N ILE A 497 66.97 3.42 45.68
CA ILE A 497 66.19 2.22 45.96
C ILE A 497 65.98 1.50 44.63
N ASP A 498 66.46 0.27 44.56
CA ASP A 498 66.33 -0.63 43.42
C ASP A 498 65.18 -1.61 43.67
N ALA A 499 64.17 -1.57 42.82
CA ALA A 499 62.95 -2.37 42.93
C ALA A 499 62.68 -3.12 41.63
N GLU A 500 62.18 -4.35 41.77
CA GLU A 500 61.73 -5.19 40.66
C GLU A 500 60.29 -5.64 40.87
N ILE A 501 59.59 -5.92 39.76
CA ILE A 501 58.25 -6.50 39.80
C ILE A 501 58.39 -8.00 40.03
N ARG A 502 57.74 -8.55 41.06
CA ARG A 502 57.73 -10.00 41.32
C ARG A 502 57.06 -10.71 40.14
N GLY A 503 57.79 -11.61 39.49
CA GLY A 503 57.30 -12.38 38.35
C GLY A 503 57.53 -11.71 36.98
N ASN A 504 58.06 -10.49 36.94
CA ASN A 504 58.49 -9.84 35.69
C ASN A 504 59.82 -9.09 35.88
N SER A 505 60.93 -9.83 35.80
CA SER A 505 62.29 -9.28 35.84
C SER A 505 62.76 -8.71 34.50
N SER A 506 61.97 -8.87 33.43
CA SER A 506 62.34 -8.38 32.09
C SER A 506 62.15 -6.87 31.92
N TYR A 507 61.26 -6.27 32.72
CA TYR A 507 61.01 -4.83 32.70
C TYR A 507 61.84 -4.10 33.78
N LYS A 508 62.64 -3.13 33.35
CA LYS A 508 63.41 -2.29 34.25
C LYS A 508 62.59 -1.09 34.70
N LEU A 509 62.18 -1.09 35.98
CA LEU A 509 61.47 0.04 36.58
C LEU A 509 62.32 1.31 36.59
N LYS A 510 61.66 2.46 36.54
CA LYS A 510 62.31 3.75 36.81
C LYS A 510 62.81 3.77 38.26
N LYS A 511 63.93 4.47 38.49
CA LYS A 511 64.51 4.62 39.85
C LYS A 511 63.44 5.06 40.83
N VAL A 512 63.27 4.34 41.94
CA VAL A 512 62.26 4.65 42.96
C VAL A 512 62.56 6.01 43.62
N SER A 513 61.53 6.74 44.05
CA SER A 513 61.69 7.99 44.79
C SER A 513 62.39 7.77 46.14
N PRO A 514 63.33 8.65 46.53
CA PRO A 514 63.96 8.55 47.84
C PRO A 514 62.93 8.82 48.95
N VAL A 515 63.22 8.32 50.15
CA VAL A 515 62.42 8.54 51.34
C VAL A 515 63.30 9.15 52.44
N PHE A 516 62.76 10.15 53.13
CA PHE A 516 63.46 10.90 54.15
C PHE A 516 62.87 10.55 55.50
N VAL A 517 63.73 10.24 56.46
CA VAL A 517 63.32 9.87 57.81
C VAL A 517 63.93 10.82 58.82
N GLU A 518 63.09 11.57 59.53
CA GLU A 518 63.51 12.45 60.63
C GLU A 518 63.46 11.67 61.95
N LEU A 519 64.60 11.59 62.64
CA LEU A 519 64.70 10.88 63.92
C LEU A 519 64.11 11.69 65.06
N THR A 520 63.13 11.11 65.76
CA THR A 520 62.45 11.79 66.87
C THR A 520 63.16 11.63 68.22
N ASN A 521 64.12 10.70 68.35
CA ASN A 521 64.86 10.42 69.59
C ASN A 521 66.36 10.14 69.43
#